data_AF-A0A5F8GLY3-F1
#
_entry.id   AF-A0A5F8GLY3-F1
#
_cell.length_a   1.000
_cell.length_b   1.000
_cell.length_c   1.000
_cell.angle_alpha   90.00
_cell.angle_beta   90.00
_cell.angle_gamma   90.00
#
_symmetry.space_group_name_H-M   'P 1'
#
loop_
_entity.id
_entity.type
_entity.pdbx_description
1 polymer ?
#
loop_
_entity_poly.entity_id
_entity_poly.type
_entity_poly.pdbx_seq_one_letter_code
_entity_poly.pdbx_strand_id
1 'polypeptide(L)'
;MMIPEFTLGFWVLLHLISPVANYANGKVTEACYTMVPRHGHTSQSEPIHEITLNQTTFCPGDIIKVTLSGPLFKGFLLEARNAKDLNSSPIGSFRLIDEEESQLLNCDQKEGSAVSHTSSSKKTQIQVYWKAPRNTEVSIQFLATVVEKFKIYWVKIRSPILYPSNVHPFTMSQTTTVSSPTSRPIATLKKSFSALDCGGKKFCIRNPVNCDPENEYHCFFLSFERQNHSVLIEMSGPNEGYLSFALSHDQWMGDDDVYMCIHEDETVHMYPSYVFGRSHPVFDSPAVLETMAWRLADGVIQCSFRRNISLPGSKRFDLDQKYYIFLADGVTNNGQIHKHSQQPLITSEKHDVTAHPKNIGGSRSPLLLKLHGAFMFVAWMTTGSIGVLVARFFKPVWSKAFLFGEAAWFQIHRILMLCTSGLTIVGFVLPFIYRKGWSRAAGYHPYLGCVVMILAILQPFLALFRPPSHDSRRWIFNWTHWGTGTAARILAVAAMFLGMDLPGLDLPSPAKTYAMIGFVAWHVGTEILLEIHAYRLTRKVQILEDDRIQILQSFTTAEAEVSPFILLHIRSSCKVAFTEIYPFLFQGHAFKKVVLVTYICGNLAFLFIFLSAISQH
;
A
#
# COMPACT_ATOMS: atom_id res chain seq x y z
N MET A 1 -14.01 34.16 -26.92
CA MET A 1 -14.12 34.50 -25.49
C MET A 1 -14.91 33.40 -24.79
N MET A 2 -14.21 32.44 -24.17
CA MET A 2 -14.73 31.48 -23.18
C MET A 2 -13.59 30.55 -22.77
N ILE A 3 -12.83 30.92 -21.74
CA ILE A 3 -12.11 29.97 -20.89
C ILE A 3 -12.11 30.54 -19.45
N PRO A 4 -13.12 30.20 -18.62
CA PRO A 4 -13.00 30.40 -17.17
C PRO A 4 -13.35 29.17 -16.33
N GLU A 5 -13.39 27.95 -16.89
CA GLU A 5 -13.72 26.74 -16.10
C GLU A 5 -12.49 25.90 -15.70
N PHE A 6 -11.36 26.02 -16.40
CA PHE A 6 -10.15 25.23 -16.11
C PHE A 6 -9.35 25.75 -14.90
N THR A 7 -9.50 27.01 -14.53
CA THR A 7 -8.76 27.61 -13.40
C THR A 7 -9.41 27.31 -12.05
N LEU A 8 -10.73 27.10 -12.00
CA LEU A 8 -11.45 26.85 -10.74
C LEU A 8 -11.10 25.46 -10.15
N GLY A 9 -10.88 24.45 -11.00
CA GLY A 9 -10.49 23.10 -10.57
C GLY A 9 -9.09 23.01 -9.96
N PHE A 10 -8.17 23.90 -10.36
CA PHE A 10 -6.81 23.93 -9.83
C PHE A 10 -6.75 24.56 -8.41
N TRP A 11 -7.61 25.55 -8.14
CA TRP A 11 -7.70 26.21 -6.84
C TRP A 11 -8.42 25.37 -5.77
N VAL A 12 -9.39 24.53 -6.17
CA VAL A 12 -10.05 23.59 -5.24
C VAL A 12 -9.10 22.46 -4.79
N LEU A 13 -8.12 22.08 -5.63
CA LEU A 13 -7.12 21.06 -5.29
C LEU A 13 -6.08 21.55 -4.27
N LEU A 14 -5.80 22.86 -4.23
CA LEU A 14 -4.83 23.46 -3.29
C LEU A 14 -5.39 23.67 -1.87
N HIS A 15 -6.71 23.78 -1.70
CA HIS A 15 -7.33 23.95 -0.38
C HIS A 15 -7.54 22.65 0.41
N LEU A 16 -7.23 21.48 -0.16
CA LEU A 16 -7.34 20.17 0.51
C LEU A 16 -6.04 19.70 1.18
N ILE A 17 -4.98 20.51 1.15
CA ILE A 17 -3.73 20.21 1.84
C ILE A 17 -3.67 21.09 3.10
N SER A 18 -4.37 20.69 4.16
CA SER A 18 -3.99 21.14 5.50
C SER A 18 -2.64 20.50 5.84
N PRO A 19 -1.59 21.28 6.17
CA PRO A 19 -0.40 20.72 6.74
C PRO A 19 -0.76 20.13 8.11
N VAL A 20 -0.74 18.81 8.23
CA VAL A 20 -0.76 18.16 9.54
C VAL A 20 0.59 18.48 10.18
N ALA A 21 0.62 19.44 11.09
CA ALA A 21 1.80 19.77 11.86
C ALA A 21 2.15 18.55 12.73
N ASN A 22 3.16 17.78 12.33
CA ASN A 22 3.73 16.73 13.16
C ASN A 22 4.61 17.40 14.23
N TYR A 23 4.11 17.48 15.46
CA TYR A 23 4.75 18.23 16.54
C TYR A 23 5.92 17.45 17.16
N ALA A 24 7.14 17.76 16.71
CA ALA A 24 8.38 17.50 17.48
C ALA A 24 8.79 18.71 18.34
N ASN A 25 7.98 19.77 18.35
CA ASN A 25 8.32 21.08 18.92
C ASN A 25 7.61 21.36 20.26
N GLY A 26 6.99 20.36 20.90
CA GLY A 26 6.34 20.46 22.21
C GLY A 26 5.22 21.50 22.40
N LYS A 27 4.62 22.05 21.34
CA LYS A 27 3.42 22.91 21.41
C LYS A 27 2.14 22.11 21.66
N VAL A 28 1.99 21.57 22.87
CA VAL A 28 0.97 20.55 23.23
C VAL A 28 -0.22 21.10 24.03
N THR A 29 -0.70 22.31 23.73
CA THR A 29 -1.80 22.96 24.48
C THR A 29 -3.10 22.13 24.52
N GLU A 30 -3.35 21.29 23.52
CA GLU A 30 -4.52 20.40 23.52
C GLU A 30 -4.45 19.28 24.58
N ALA A 31 -3.26 18.97 25.09
CA ALA A 31 -3.04 17.93 26.09
C ALA A 31 -3.18 18.46 27.53
N CYS A 32 -3.33 19.77 27.75
CA CYS A 32 -3.35 20.35 29.09
C CYS A 32 -4.38 19.68 30.01
N TYR A 33 -5.63 19.54 29.57
CA TYR A 33 -6.70 19.01 30.43
C TYR A 33 -6.45 17.57 30.89
N THR A 34 -6.27 16.66 29.94
CA THR A 34 -6.08 15.23 30.21
C THR A 34 -4.68 14.90 30.73
N MET A 35 -3.69 15.75 30.39
CA MET A 35 -2.26 15.46 30.49
C MET A 35 -1.86 14.19 29.73
N VAL A 36 -2.64 13.78 28.73
CA VAL A 36 -2.37 12.60 27.91
C VAL A 36 -1.86 13.07 26.55
N PRO A 37 -0.65 12.68 26.14
CA PRO A 37 -0.18 12.96 24.79
C PRO A 37 -1.06 12.20 23.79
N ARG A 38 -1.42 12.84 22.68
CA ARG A 38 -2.27 12.22 21.62
C ARG A 38 -1.49 11.20 20.79
N HIS A 39 -0.81 10.29 21.44
CA HIS A 39 0.02 9.26 20.83
C HIS A 39 -0.75 7.96 20.57
N GLY A 40 -2.02 7.86 20.98
CA GLY A 40 -2.88 6.70 20.68
C GLY A 40 -2.50 5.41 21.42
N HIS A 41 -1.71 5.51 22.50
CA HIS A 41 -1.33 4.41 23.38
C HIS A 41 -1.78 4.70 24.82
N THR A 42 -1.71 3.73 25.73
CA THR A 42 -1.97 3.93 27.16
C THR A 42 -0.69 4.30 27.91
N SER A 43 -0.79 5.13 28.94
CA SER A 43 0.35 5.50 29.77
C SER A 43 0.86 4.32 30.59
N GLN A 44 2.15 4.33 30.90
CA GLN A 44 2.76 3.40 31.84
C GLN A 44 2.19 3.60 33.26
N SER A 45 2.02 2.52 34.02
CA SER A 45 1.34 2.52 35.33
C SER A 45 2.23 2.99 36.48
N GLU A 46 3.54 2.75 36.41
CA GLU A 46 4.48 3.08 37.49
C GLU A 46 5.42 4.21 37.08
N PRO A 47 5.40 5.38 37.76
CA PRO A 47 6.26 6.51 37.41
C PRO A 47 7.73 6.21 37.72
N ILE A 48 8.61 6.39 36.73
CA ILE A 48 10.07 6.26 36.88
C ILE A 48 10.79 7.61 36.94
N HIS A 49 10.04 8.72 36.79
CA HIS A 49 10.52 10.09 36.92
C HIS A 49 9.91 10.73 38.16
N GLU A 50 10.61 11.69 38.73
CA GLU A 50 10.21 12.38 39.95
C GLU A 50 10.19 13.90 39.78
N ILE A 51 9.32 14.56 40.55
CA ILE A 51 9.26 16.01 40.65
C ILE A 51 9.70 16.41 42.05
N THR A 52 10.75 17.21 42.14
CA THR A 52 11.29 17.74 43.41
C THR A 52 11.11 19.25 43.49
N LEU A 53 10.84 19.73 44.72
CA LEU A 53 10.61 21.14 45.04
C LEU A 53 11.71 21.61 46.00
N ASN A 54 12.13 22.87 45.87
CA ASN A 54 13.13 23.45 46.79
C ASN A 54 12.55 23.79 48.17
N GLN A 55 11.22 23.82 48.32
CA GLN A 55 10.52 24.13 49.56
C GLN A 55 9.16 23.42 49.62
N THR A 56 8.63 23.24 50.84
CA THR A 56 7.36 22.54 51.12
C THR A 56 6.20 23.48 51.45
N THR A 57 6.50 24.76 51.69
CA THR A 57 5.51 25.81 51.95
C THR A 57 5.70 27.01 51.02
N PHE A 58 4.64 27.82 50.82
CA PHE A 58 4.72 29.05 50.02
C PHE A 58 3.79 30.16 50.54
N CYS A 59 4.18 31.40 50.27
CA CYS A 59 3.38 32.61 50.38
C CYS A 59 2.92 33.09 49.00
N PRO A 60 1.79 33.80 48.89
CA PRO A 60 1.35 34.39 47.63
C PRO A 60 2.43 35.30 47.01
N GLY A 61 2.78 35.07 45.76
CA GLY A 61 3.85 35.79 45.05
C GLY A 61 5.23 35.13 45.10
N ASP A 62 5.43 34.10 45.91
CA ASP A 62 6.68 33.34 45.98
C ASP A 62 7.05 32.71 44.65
N ILE A 63 8.35 32.50 44.45
CA ILE A 63 8.93 31.83 43.29
C ILE A 63 9.58 30.53 43.77
N ILE A 64 9.04 29.41 43.31
CA ILE A 64 9.42 28.06 43.70
C ILE A 64 10.23 27.43 42.57
N LYS A 65 11.36 26.81 42.89
CA LYS A 65 12.13 26.04 41.91
C LYS A 65 11.57 24.62 41.84
N VAL A 66 11.12 24.23 40.65
CA VAL A 66 10.57 22.90 40.36
C VAL A 66 11.55 22.16 39.46
N THR A 67 11.89 20.94 39.84
CA THR A 67 12.82 20.09 39.10
C THR A 67 12.14 18.79 38.73
N LEU A 68 12.13 18.47 37.43
CA LEU A 68 11.72 17.17 36.91
C LEU A 68 12.98 16.38 36.56
N SER A 69 13.18 15.21 37.17
CA SER A 69 14.36 14.37 36.97
C SER A 69 14.02 12.90 36.82
N GLY A 70 14.87 12.14 36.14
CA GLY A 70 14.76 10.68 36.02
C GLY A 70 15.56 10.10 34.85
N PRO A 71 15.23 8.87 34.41
CA PRO A 71 15.79 8.26 33.21
C PRO A 71 15.56 9.11 31.95
N LEU A 72 16.34 8.88 30.90
CA LEU A 72 16.30 9.68 29.66
C LEU A 72 14.88 9.88 29.11
N PHE A 73 14.49 11.11 28.82
CA PHE A 73 13.22 11.46 28.20
C PHE A 73 13.38 12.50 27.08
N LYS A 74 12.42 12.55 26.15
CA LYS A 74 12.45 13.45 24.98
C LYS A 74 11.48 14.62 25.12
N GLY A 75 10.30 14.36 25.68
CA GLY A 75 9.25 15.36 25.84
C GLY A 75 8.68 15.37 27.25
N PHE A 76 8.15 16.51 27.67
CA PHE A 76 7.44 16.66 28.92
C PHE A 76 6.32 17.71 28.81
N LEU A 77 5.37 17.64 29.73
CA LEU A 77 4.36 18.66 30.01
C LEU A 77 4.22 18.78 31.54
N LEU A 78 4.39 19.99 32.08
CA LEU A 78 4.35 20.26 33.51
C LEU A 78 3.29 21.32 33.84
N GLU A 79 2.44 21.02 34.83
CA GLU A 79 1.39 21.90 35.33
C GLU A 79 1.34 21.91 36.86
N ALA A 80 0.77 22.96 37.44
CA ALA A 80 0.46 23.05 38.87
C ALA A 80 -1.05 23.09 39.07
N ARG A 81 -1.61 22.22 39.93
CA ARG A 81 -3.06 22.11 40.18
C ARG A 81 -3.37 22.09 41.68
N ASN A 82 -4.65 22.19 42.02
CA ASN A 82 -5.11 22.07 43.40
C ASN A 82 -4.87 20.64 43.92
N ALA A 83 -4.17 20.48 45.04
CA ALA A 83 -3.89 19.17 45.62
C ALA A 83 -5.16 18.39 46.04
N LYS A 84 -6.27 19.09 46.29
CA LYS A 84 -7.57 18.46 46.60
C LYS A 84 -8.36 18.05 45.35
N ASP A 85 -8.05 18.63 44.19
CA ASP A 85 -8.68 18.31 42.90
C ASP A 85 -7.66 18.40 41.76
N LEU A 86 -7.07 17.25 41.42
CA LEU A 86 -6.06 17.14 40.37
C LEU A 86 -6.61 17.32 38.95
N ASN A 87 -7.92 17.50 38.77
CA ASN A 87 -8.53 17.85 37.50
C ASN A 87 -8.88 19.35 37.41
N SER A 88 -8.49 20.15 38.41
CA SER A 88 -8.71 21.60 38.42
C SER A 88 -7.93 22.30 37.30
N SER A 89 -8.38 23.51 36.95
CA SER A 89 -7.63 24.42 36.08
C SER A 89 -6.22 24.70 36.63
N PRO A 90 -5.20 24.90 35.77
CA PRO A 90 -3.85 25.23 36.21
C PRO A 90 -3.77 26.49 37.08
N ILE A 91 -2.90 26.47 38.09
CA ILE A 91 -2.73 27.51 39.09
C ILE A 91 -1.30 28.06 39.03
N GLY A 92 -1.16 29.38 38.98
CA GLY A 92 0.14 30.04 38.90
C GLY A 92 0.67 30.18 37.48
N SER A 93 1.91 30.67 37.39
CA SER A 93 2.60 30.92 36.12
C SER A 93 4.06 30.49 36.23
N PHE A 94 4.59 29.86 35.20
CA PHE A 94 5.97 29.44 35.12
C PHE A 94 6.88 30.52 34.51
N ARG A 95 8.17 30.44 34.85
CA ARG A 95 9.28 31.16 34.22
C ARG A 95 10.36 30.15 33.87
N LEU A 96 10.88 30.27 32.65
CA LEU A 96 11.89 29.35 32.13
C LEU A 96 13.26 29.64 32.77
N ILE A 97 14.03 28.58 33.00
CA ILE A 97 15.45 28.68 33.34
C ILE A 97 16.29 28.48 32.09
N ASP A 98 15.88 27.54 31.24
CA ASP A 98 16.50 27.20 29.97
C ASP A 98 15.46 27.34 28.85
N GLU A 99 15.64 28.36 28.00
CA GLU A 99 14.77 28.65 26.85
C GLU A 99 15.13 27.82 25.61
N GLU A 100 16.30 27.16 25.59
CA GLU A 100 16.69 26.28 24.49
C GLU A 100 15.97 24.94 24.58
N GLU A 101 15.74 24.43 25.79
CA GLU A 101 15.14 23.11 26.04
C GLU A 101 13.67 23.16 26.48
N SER A 102 13.16 24.32 26.92
CA SER A 102 11.81 24.49 27.46
C SER A 102 11.08 25.70 26.87
N GLN A 103 9.75 25.63 26.79
CA GLN A 103 8.87 26.71 26.36
C GLN A 103 7.60 26.79 27.22
N LEU A 104 7.05 28.00 27.33
CA LEU A 104 5.78 28.24 28.02
C LEU A 104 4.58 27.87 27.14
N LEU A 105 3.55 27.31 27.76
CA LEU A 105 2.27 27.02 27.13
C LEU A 105 1.13 27.76 27.85
N ASN A 106 0.09 28.11 27.08
CA ASN A 106 -1.10 28.79 27.57
C ASN A 106 -2.26 27.80 27.69
N CYS A 107 -2.25 27.02 28.77
CA CYS A 107 -3.34 26.12 29.12
C CYS A 107 -4.51 26.90 29.73
N ASP A 108 -5.74 26.53 29.38
CA ASP A 108 -6.97 27.16 29.90
C ASP A 108 -6.98 28.70 29.79
N GLN A 109 -6.46 29.22 28.67
CA GLN A 109 -6.34 30.66 28.38
C GLN A 109 -5.52 31.47 29.41
N LYS A 110 -4.75 30.81 30.27
CA LYS A 110 -3.85 31.44 31.24
C LYS A 110 -2.44 31.46 30.70
N GLU A 111 -1.85 32.64 30.62
CA GLU A 111 -0.48 32.81 30.12
C GLU A 111 0.56 32.12 31.01
N GLY A 112 1.45 31.33 30.39
CA GLY A 112 2.54 30.64 31.09
C GLY A 112 2.07 29.66 32.16
N SER A 113 0.87 29.11 32.03
CA SER A 113 0.26 28.20 33.00
C SER A 113 0.82 26.77 32.97
N ALA A 114 1.57 26.43 31.93
CA ALA A 114 2.28 25.16 31.80
C ALA A 114 3.63 25.32 31.09
N VAL A 115 4.49 24.31 31.21
CA VAL A 115 5.78 24.25 30.51
C VAL A 115 5.91 22.94 29.74
N SER A 116 6.50 23.00 28.55
CA SER A 116 6.81 21.85 27.72
C SER A 116 8.19 22.02 27.06
N HIS A 117 8.65 21.00 26.35
CA HIS A 117 9.91 20.96 25.63
C HIS A 117 9.87 21.78 24.32
N THR A 118 11.01 22.25 23.83
CA THR A 118 11.18 22.91 22.50
C THR A 118 11.51 21.92 21.38
N SER A 119 12.18 20.82 21.72
CA SER A 119 12.66 19.81 20.78
C SER A 119 12.66 18.40 21.39
N SER A 120 12.77 17.38 20.54
CA SER A 120 12.88 15.97 20.94
C SER A 120 14.30 15.55 21.35
N SER A 121 15.19 16.50 21.67
CA SER A 121 16.50 16.25 22.28
C SER A 121 16.34 15.38 23.53
N LYS A 122 17.30 14.47 23.77
CA LYS A 122 17.27 13.61 24.96
C LYS A 122 17.71 14.40 26.19
N LYS A 123 16.97 14.27 27.28
CA LYS A 123 17.15 15.03 28.54
C LYS A 123 17.05 14.06 29.72
N THR A 124 17.74 14.37 30.82
CA THR A 124 17.60 13.65 32.10
C THR A 124 16.98 14.51 33.19
N GLN A 125 16.98 15.83 33.00
CA GLN A 125 16.48 16.80 33.96
C GLN A 125 15.97 18.07 33.26
N ILE A 126 14.93 18.68 33.82
CA ILE A 126 14.46 20.03 33.50
C ILE A 126 14.21 20.80 34.79
N GLN A 127 14.57 22.08 34.79
CA GLN A 127 14.33 22.99 35.92
C GLN A 127 13.54 24.21 35.45
N VAL A 128 12.53 24.60 36.22
CA VAL A 128 11.72 25.79 35.98
C VAL A 128 11.41 26.52 37.27
N TYR A 129 11.08 27.79 37.18
CA TYR A 129 10.51 28.54 38.28
C TYR A 129 8.99 28.59 38.16
N TRP A 130 8.28 28.40 39.26
CA TRP A 130 6.83 28.56 39.35
C TRP A 130 6.50 29.71 40.30
N LYS A 131 5.64 30.63 39.88
CA LYS A 131 5.21 31.79 40.66
C LYS A 131 3.81 31.59 41.21
N ALA A 132 3.69 31.69 42.53
CA ALA A 132 2.42 31.60 43.24
C ALA A 132 1.49 32.79 42.91
N PRO A 133 0.21 32.57 42.58
CA PRO A 133 -0.75 33.66 42.41
C PRO A 133 -1.04 34.40 43.72
N ARG A 134 -1.39 35.69 43.61
CA ARG A 134 -1.60 36.59 44.77
C ARG A 134 -2.75 36.19 45.70
N ASN A 135 -3.71 35.37 45.26
CA ASN A 135 -4.94 35.02 46.00
C ASN A 135 -5.10 33.49 46.20
N THR A 136 -4.00 32.77 46.46
CA THR A 136 -4.03 31.30 46.54
C THR A 136 -3.94 30.80 47.98
N GLU A 137 -5.03 30.25 48.50
CA GLU A 137 -5.08 29.60 49.83
C GLU A 137 -5.19 28.07 49.75
N VAL A 138 -5.07 27.51 48.54
CA VAL A 138 -5.14 26.07 48.30
C VAL A 138 -3.73 25.46 48.28
N SER A 139 -3.62 24.23 48.79
CA SER A 139 -2.42 23.40 48.62
C SER A 139 -2.23 23.06 47.14
N ILE A 140 -0.99 23.10 46.67
CA ILE A 140 -0.63 22.89 45.27
C ILE A 140 0.06 21.54 45.11
N GLN A 141 -0.25 20.85 44.01
CA GLN A 141 0.49 19.66 43.59
C GLN A 141 0.86 19.80 42.11
N PHE A 142 2.13 19.59 41.80
CA PHE A 142 2.62 19.61 40.43
C PHE A 142 2.40 18.25 39.79
N LEU A 143 1.97 18.30 38.52
CA LEU A 143 1.75 17.13 37.69
C LEU A 143 2.66 17.21 36.47
N ALA A 144 3.36 16.12 36.18
CA ALA A 144 4.14 15.99 34.96
C ALA A 144 3.62 14.85 34.08
N THR A 145 3.76 15.06 32.79
CA THR A 145 3.73 14.01 31.77
C THR A 145 5.10 13.93 31.16
N VAL A 146 5.65 12.72 31.05
CA VAL A 146 6.99 12.49 30.52
C VAL A 146 6.91 11.49 29.39
N VAL A 147 7.53 11.82 28.26
CA VAL A 147 7.59 11.01 27.04
C VAL A 147 9.03 10.59 26.82
N GLU A 148 9.31 9.29 26.98
CA GLU A 148 10.61 8.70 26.65
C GLU A 148 10.67 8.31 25.16
N LYS A 149 9.67 7.55 24.72
CA LYS A 149 9.43 7.19 23.31
C LYS A 149 7.99 7.56 22.95
N PHE A 150 7.64 7.61 21.67
CA PHE A 150 6.27 7.95 21.23
C PHE A 150 5.19 7.12 21.95
N LYS A 151 5.46 5.84 22.22
CA LYS A 151 4.54 4.94 22.94
C LYS A 151 4.81 4.81 24.44
N ILE A 152 5.99 5.21 24.90
CA ILE A 152 6.42 5.03 26.29
C ILE A 152 6.36 6.38 26.96
N TYR A 153 5.29 6.58 27.72
CA TYR A 153 5.06 7.82 28.43
C TYR A 153 4.30 7.57 29.74
N TRP A 154 4.51 8.47 30.67
CA TRP A 154 3.87 8.51 31.98
C TRP A 154 3.06 9.77 32.09
N VAL A 155 1.87 9.69 32.67
CA VAL A 155 0.96 10.84 32.83
C VAL A 155 0.69 11.08 34.29
N LYS A 156 0.43 12.34 34.64
CA LYS A 156 0.05 12.75 36.00
C LYS A 156 1.02 12.24 37.08
N ILE A 157 2.33 12.22 36.79
CA ILE A 157 3.38 12.02 37.79
C ILE A 157 3.25 13.13 38.83
N ARG A 158 3.21 12.79 40.11
CA ARG A 158 2.86 13.73 41.18
C ARG A 158 4.10 14.19 41.94
N SER A 159 4.18 15.48 42.25
CA SER A 159 5.14 16.00 43.22
C SER A 159 4.67 15.79 44.67
N PRO A 160 5.54 16.01 45.67
CA PRO A 160 5.12 16.36 47.02
C PRO A 160 4.14 17.54 47.02
N ILE A 161 3.24 17.59 48.02
CA ILE A 161 2.27 18.67 48.17
C ILE A 161 2.96 19.92 48.73
N LEU A 162 2.73 21.06 48.08
CA LEU A 162 3.20 22.37 48.50
C LEU A 162 2.07 23.09 49.27
N TYR A 163 2.29 23.41 50.54
CA TYR A 163 1.27 23.97 51.43
C TYR A 163 1.35 25.49 51.54
N PRO A 164 0.22 26.22 51.59
CA PRO A 164 0.26 27.62 51.98
C PRO A 164 0.77 27.73 53.42
N SER A 165 1.68 28.68 53.70
CA SER A 165 2.32 28.84 55.02
C SER A 165 1.33 29.10 56.18
N ASN A 166 0.04 29.34 55.89
CA ASN A 166 -1.02 29.60 56.87
C ASN A 166 -1.72 28.31 57.39
N VAL A 167 -1.29 27.11 57.00
CA VAL A 167 -1.91 25.84 57.43
C VAL A 167 -0.87 24.95 58.12
N HIS A 168 -1.07 24.68 59.42
CA HIS A 168 -0.24 23.74 60.19
C HIS A 168 -0.36 22.30 59.64
N PRO A 169 0.73 21.53 59.52
CA PRO A 169 0.69 20.18 58.94
C PRO A 169 0.06 19.19 59.93
N PHE A 170 -1.04 18.54 59.53
CA PHE A 170 -1.50 17.31 60.19
C PHE A 170 -0.60 16.15 59.74
N THR A 171 0.07 15.53 60.69
CA THR A 171 0.88 14.33 60.55
C THR A 171 0.00 13.14 60.14
N MET A 172 0.27 12.47 59.01
CA MET A 172 -0.32 11.17 58.67
C MET A 172 0.73 10.06 58.77
N SER A 173 0.34 9.01 59.48
CA SER A 173 1.06 7.77 59.73
C SER A 173 1.44 7.03 58.44
N GLN A 174 2.65 6.48 58.45
CA GLN A 174 3.17 5.54 57.45
C GLN A 174 2.22 4.34 57.31
N THR A 175 1.69 4.13 56.10
CA THR A 175 1.11 2.84 55.71
C THR A 175 2.14 2.13 54.84
N THR A 176 2.59 0.98 55.33
CA THR A 176 3.55 0.08 54.69
C THR A 176 2.97 -0.40 53.36
N THR A 177 3.59 -0.02 52.23
CA THR A 177 3.31 -0.61 50.93
C THR A 177 3.94 -2.00 50.86
N VAL A 178 3.07 -3.01 50.87
CA VAL A 178 3.37 -4.39 50.48
C VAL A 178 3.81 -4.40 49.01
N SER A 179 4.94 -5.05 48.75
CA SER A 179 5.51 -5.28 47.42
C SER A 179 4.63 -6.20 46.57
N SER A 180 4.47 -5.84 45.29
CA SER A 180 3.78 -6.61 44.24
C SER A 180 4.72 -7.60 43.53
N PRO A 181 4.22 -8.57 42.74
CA PRO A 181 4.85 -9.86 42.48
C PRO A 181 5.80 -9.92 41.27
N THR A 182 6.61 -10.96 41.31
CA THR A 182 7.63 -11.47 40.39
C THR A 182 7.22 -11.55 38.90
N SER A 183 8.04 -11.02 38.00
CA SER A 183 8.00 -11.30 36.55
C SER A 183 8.57 -12.70 36.25
N ARG A 184 7.89 -13.48 35.41
CA ARG A 184 8.35 -14.83 34.99
C ARG A 184 9.50 -14.71 33.96
N PRO A 185 10.55 -15.55 34.03
CA PRO A 185 11.68 -15.48 33.08
C PRO A 185 11.29 -15.99 31.69
N ILE A 186 11.65 -15.23 30.65
CA ILE A 186 11.54 -15.61 29.22
C ILE A 186 12.83 -16.33 28.83
N ALA A 187 12.74 -17.52 28.22
CA ALA A 187 13.91 -18.35 27.89
C ALA A 187 14.45 -18.09 26.46
N THR A 188 15.74 -18.32 26.24
CA THR A 188 16.35 -18.27 24.90
C THR A 188 16.36 -19.67 24.26
N LEU A 189 15.89 -19.78 23.02
CA LEU A 189 15.88 -21.03 22.26
C LEU A 189 17.31 -21.37 21.78
N LYS A 190 17.77 -22.59 22.08
CA LYS A 190 19.10 -23.09 21.70
C LYS A 190 19.14 -23.77 20.33
N LYS A 191 17.99 -24.17 19.80
CA LYS A 191 17.86 -24.90 18.52
C LYS A 191 16.83 -24.19 17.63
N SER A 192 17.00 -24.32 16.32
CA SER A 192 16.00 -23.88 15.35
C SER A 192 14.77 -24.79 15.42
N PHE A 193 13.62 -24.27 14.99
CA PHE A 193 12.47 -25.12 14.71
C PHE A 193 12.73 -25.97 13.47
N SER A 194 12.02 -27.09 13.36
CA SER A 194 12.08 -28.02 12.21
C SER A 194 10.66 -28.35 11.75
N ALA A 195 10.51 -28.59 10.45
CA ALA A 195 9.22 -28.98 9.86
C ALA A 195 8.96 -30.49 9.83
N LEU A 196 9.83 -31.32 10.43
CA LEU A 196 9.77 -32.79 10.38
C LEU A 196 8.42 -33.37 10.87
N ASP A 197 7.84 -32.79 11.92
CA ASP A 197 6.60 -33.27 12.54
C ASP A 197 5.31 -32.69 11.90
N CYS A 198 5.44 -31.87 10.85
CA CYS A 198 4.31 -31.22 10.18
C CYS A 198 3.40 -32.21 9.45
N GLY A 199 2.09 -32.12 9.70
CA GLY A 199 1.09 -33.06 9.17
C GLY A 199 1.02 -34.40 9.91
N GLY A 200 2.00 -34.71 10.76
CA GLY A 200 1.98 -35.88 11.65
C GLY A 200 1.49 -35.51 13.04
N LYS A 201 2.28 -34.71 13.77
CA LYS A 201 1.95 -34.24 15.13
C LYS A 201 1.59 -32.76 15.16
N LYS A 202 2.19 -31.96 14.27
CA LYS A 202 2.02 -30.50 14.22
C LYS A 202 1.13 -30.10 13.05
N PHE A 203 0.16 -29.23 13.28
CA PHE A 203 -0.49 -28.50 12.21
C PHE A 203 0.43 -27.35 11.79
N CYS A 204 0.82 -27.27 10.53
CA CYS A 204 1.80 -26.31 10.04
C CYS A 204 1.28 -25.49 8.87
N ILE A 205 1.65 -24.21 8.85
CA ILE A 205 1.52 -23.30 7.72
C ILE A 205 2.93 -22.90 7.29
N ARG A 206 3.25 -23.14 6.02
CA ARG A 206 4.58 -22.92 5.44
C ARG A 206 4.50 -22.11 4.15
N ASN A 207 5.37 -21.12 4.02
CA ASN A 207 5.57 -20.40 2.77
C ASN A 207 7.07 -20.11 2.54
N PRO A 208 7.68 -20.63 1.45
CA PRO A 208 7.10 -21.50 0.42
C PRO A 208 6.56 -22.84 0.94
N VAL A 209 5.68 -23.48 0.17
CA VAL A 209 5.16 -24.81 0.53
C VAL A 209 6.35 -25.79 0.57
N ASN A 210 6.50 -26.49 1.69
CA ASN A 210 7.61 -27.43 1.98
C ASN A 210 8.98 -26.82 2.35
N CYS A 211 9.08 -25.53 2.69
CA CYS A 211 10.32 -24.95 3.24
C CYS A 211 10.61 -25.39 4.69
N ASP A 212 11.85 -25.69 5.08
CA ASP A 212 12.18 -26.04 6.48
C ASP A 212 12.84 -24.87 7.26
N PRO A 213 12.23 -24.38 8.36
CA PRO A 213 12.81 -23.29 9.17
C PRO A 213 14.13 -23.67 9.86
N GLU A 214 14.56 -24.93 9.84
CA GLU A 214 15.84 -25.36 10.42
C GLU A 214 17.04 -24.79 9.64
N ASN A 215 16.95 -24.80 8.31
CA ASN A 215 18.05 -24.47 7.41
C ASN A 215 17.69 -23.40 6.37
N GLU A 216 16.40 -23.10 6.17
CA GLU A 216 15.94 -22.12 5.18
C GLU A 216 15.47 -20.83 5.87
N TYR A 217 16.33 -19.81 5.85
CA TYR A 217 16.06 -18.51 6.47
C TYR A 217 14.82 -17.77 5.92
N HIS A 218 14.45 -18.01 4.66
CA HIS A 218 13.25 -17.45 4.04
C HIS A 218 11.95 -18.18 4.42
N CYS A 219 12.03 -19.28 5.17
CA CYS A 219 10.86 -20.08 5.47
C CYS A 219 9.95 -19.37 6.47
N PHE A 220 8.79 -18.92 5.98
CA PHE A 220 7.75 -18.34 6.81
C PHE A 220 6.91 -19.47 7.39
N PHE A 221 7.05 -19.70 8.69
CA PHE A 221 6.59 -20.91 9.36
C PHE A 221 5.74 -20.57 10.57
N LEU A 222 4.63 -21.29 10.72
CA LEU A 222 3.80 -21.31 11.91
C LEU A 222 3.37 -22.75 12.17
N SER A 223 3.49 -23.22 13.40
CA SER A 223 2.99 -24.53 13.79
C SER A 223 2.24 -24.53 15.10
N PHE A 224 1.31 -25.48 15.21
CA PHE A 224 0.47 -25.75 16.36
C PHE A 224 0.60 -27.23 16.73
N GLU A 225 1.05 -27.51 17.94
CA GLU A 225 1.13 -28.87 18.50
C GLU A 225 0.19 -28.98 19.69
N ARG A 226 -0.81 -29.84 19.59
CA ARG A 226 -1.77 -30.07 20.68
C ARG A 226 -1.13 -30.85 21.82
N GLN A 227 -1.17 -30.31 23.03
CA GLN A 227 -0.68 -30.90 24.26
C GLN A 227 -1.82 -30.97 25.30
N ASN A 228 -2.59 -32.06 25.30
CA ASN A 228 -3.76 -32.24 26.17
C ASN A 228 -4.77 -31.07 26.11
N HIS A 229 -4.66 -30.13 27.07
CA HIS A 229 -5.52 -28.94 27.22
C HIS A 229 -4.89 -27.64 26.72
N SER A 230 -3.68 -27.69 26.18
CA SER A 230 -2.96 -26.55 25.63
C SER A 230 -2.41 -26.85 24.24
N VAL A 231 -1.93 -25.81 23.59
CA VAL A 231 -1.28 -25.86 22.29
C VAL A 231 0.07 -25.19 22.43
N LEU A 232 1.12 -25.86 21.96
CA LEU A 232 2.43 -25.26 21.75
C LEU A 232 2.42 -24.61 20.37
N ILE A 233 2.71 -23.31 20.34
CA ILE A 233 2.78 -22.53 19.11
C ILE A 233 4.24 -22.19 18.84
N GLU A 234 4.69 -22.39 17.61
CA GLU A 234 6.02 -22.02 17.14
C GLU A 234 5.88 -21.21 15.86
N MET A 235 6.57 -20.07 15.77
CA MET A 235 6.59 -19.24 14.56
C MET A 235 8.00 -18.79 14.21
N SER A 236 8.30 -18.74 12.92
CA SER A 236 9.60 -18.32 12.37
C SER A 236 9.40 -17.49 11.10
N GLY A 237 10.19 -16.43 10.91
CA GLY A 237 10.09 -15.61 9.70
C GLY A 237 11.28 -14.67 9.45
N PRO A 238 11.51 -14.30 8.17
CA PRO A 238 12.65 -13.50 7.73
C PRO A 238 12.44 -12.00 7.97
N ASN A 239 12.37 -11.58 9.23
CA ASN A 239 12.29 -10.16 9.59
C ASN A 239 12.87 -9.92 10.98
N GLU A 240 13.56 -8.80 11.16
CA GLU A 240 14.13 -8.38 12.44
C GLU A 240 13.22 -7.41 13.21
N GLY A 241 12.08 -6.99 12.67
CA GLY A 241 11.17 -6.09 13.36
C GLY A 241 10.14 -6.80 14.22
N TYR A 242 9.12 -7.38 13.57
CA TYR A 242 8.13 -8.21 14.23
C TYR A 242 7.63 -9.33 13.32
N LEU A 243 7.13 -10.37 13.97
CA LEU A 243 6.45 -11.51 13.38
C LEU A 243 5.09 -11.67 14.06
N SER A 244 4.02 -11.94 13.32
CA SER A 244 2.71 -12.17 13.93
C SER A 244 1.89 -13.18 13.17
N PHE A 245 0.98 -13.83 13.88
CA PHE A 245 -0.16 -14.51 13.28
C PHE A 245 -1.47 -14.03 13.87
N ALA A 246 -2.55 -14.21 13.11
CA ALA A 246 -3.89 -13.90 13.57
C ALA A 246 -4.88 -15.00 13.23
N LEU A 247 -5.87 -15.17 14.09
CA LEU A 247 -7.05 -16.00 13.86
C LEU A 247 -8.21 -15.07 13.50
N SER A 248 -8.88 -15.35 12.38
CA SER A 248 -9.96 -14.52 11.86
C SER A 248 -11.16 -15.33 11.42
N HIS A 249 -12.34 -14.73 11.52
CA HIS A 249 -13.58 -15.30 11.01
C HIS A 249 -13.77 -15.09 9.50
N ASP A 250 -13.00 -14.22 8.87
CA ASP A 250 -13.03 -13.98 7.42
C ASP A 250 -11.61 -13.79 6.85
N GLN A 251 -11.50 -13.47 5.56
CA GLN A 251 -10.21 -13.17 4.92
C GLN A 251 -9.88 -11.67 4.95
N TRP A 252 -10.48 -10.93 5.89
CA TRP A 252 -10.34 -9.49 6.03
C TRP A 252 -9.71 -9.12 7.36
N MET A 253 -8.55 -8.47 7.30
CA MET A 253 -7.92 -7.92 8.50
C MET A 253 -8.85 -6.88 9.15
N GLY A 254 -9.26 -7.13 10.40
CA GLY A 254 -9.95 -6.15 11.22
C GLY A 254 -10.83 -6.61 12.37
N ASP A 255 -11.08 -7.90 12.57
CA ASP A 255 -11.70 -8.38 13.82
C ASP A 255 -11.03 -9.68 14.24
N ASP A 256 -9.73 -9.56 14.50
CA ASP A 256 -8.82 -10.68 14.56
C ASP A 256 -8.14 -10.80 15.93
N ASP A 257 -8.02 -12.04 16.41
CA ASP A 257 -7.22 -12.40 17.59
C ASP A 257 -5.77 -12.62 17.14
N VAL A 258 -4.86 -11.74 17.57
CA VAL A 258 -3.49 -11.65 17.05
C VAL A 258 -2.47 -12.02 18.12
N TYR A 259 -1.40 -12.68 17.72
CA TYR A 259 -0.25 -12.96 18.57
C TYR A 259 1.00 -12.46 17.86
N MET A 260 1.79 -11.67 18.57
CA MET A 260 2.93 -10.95 18.00
C MET A 260 4.21 -11.25 18.75
N CYS A 261 5.28 -11.39 18.00
CA CYS A 261 6.67 -11.38 18.43
C CYS A 261 7.31 -10.10 17.95
N ILE A 262 7.76 -9.27 18.89
CA ILE A 262 8.29 -7.95 18.61
C ILE A 262 9.73 -7.93 19.10
N HIS A 263 10.66 -7.67 18.18
CA HIS A 263 12.03 -7.40 18.54
C HIS A 263 12.14 -5.95 19.02
N GLU A 264 12.53 -5.80 20.28
CA GLU A 264 12.86 -4.51 20.90
C GLU A 264 14.20 -4.62 21.62
N ASP A 265 15.08 -3.68 21.29
CA ASP A 265 16.47 -3.61 21.75
C ASP A 265 17.29 -4.86 21.37
N GLU A 266 17.48 -5.82 22.28
CA GLU A 266 18.19 -7.09 22.03
C GLU A 266 17.33 -8.33 22.37
N THR A 267 16.03 -8.13 22.59
CA THR A 267 15.13 -9.20 23.05
C THR A 267 13.85 -9.25 22.24
N VAL A 268 13.22 -10.43 22.18
CA VAL A 268 11.94 -10.60 21.51
C VAL A 268 10.84 -10.79 22.57
N HIS A 269 9.87 -9.87 22.56
CA HIS A 269 8.72 -9.91 23.44
C HIS A 269 7.50 -10.48 22.70
N MET A 270 6.74 -11.32 23.41
CA MET A 270 5.52 -11.92 22.90
C MET A 270 4.30 -11.23 23.51
N TYR A 271 3.41 -10.72 22.67
CA TYR A 271 2.18 -10.07 23.12
C TYR A 271 0.97 -10.67 22.41
N PRO A 272 -0.04 -11.13 23.17
CA PRO A 272 -1.36 -11.33 22.63
C PRO A 272 -1.99 -9.94 22.38
N SER A 273 -2.63 -9.74 21.24
CA SER A 273 -3.21 -8.45 20.82
C SER A 273 -4.50 -8.62 20.04
N TYR A 274 -5.25 -7.55 19.87
CA TYR A 274 -6.45 -7.52 19.05
C TYR A 274 -6.35 -6.43 17.99
N VAL A 275 -6.87 -6.70 16.81
CA VAL A 275 -6.94 -5.73 15.73
C VAL A 275 -8.39 -5.40 15.42
N PHE A 276 -8.70 -4.11 15.41
CA PHE A 276 -10.00 -3.57 15.00
C PHE A 276 -9.84 -2.76 13.71
N GLY A 277 -10.51 -3.17 12.63
CA GLY A 277 -10.33 -2.63 11.29
C GLY A 277 -8.86 -2.66 10.81
N ARG A 278 -8.41 -1.60 10.14
CA ARG A 278 -7.00 -1.44 9.72
C ARG A 278 -6.24 -0.47 10.62
N SER A 279 -6.36 -0.67 11.92
CA SER A 279 -5.66 0.11 12.95
C SER A 279 -4.46 -0.64 13.51
N HIS A 280 -3.69 0.01 14.38
CA HIS A 280 -2.62 -0.66 15.10
C HIS A 280 -3.20 -1.67 16.10
N PRO A 281 -2.57 -2.85 16.26
CA PRO A 281 -2.91 -3.82 17.29
C PRO A 281 -2.96 -3.21 18.70
N VAL A 282 -3.99 -3.58 19.45
CA VAL A 282 -4.15 -3.27 20.88
C VAL A 282 -3.57 -4.42 21.68
N PHE A 283 -2.48 -4.17 22.43
CA PHE A 283 -1.81 -5.19 23.24
C PHE A 283 -2.61 -5.53 24.50
N ASP A 284 -2.48 -6.77 24.93
CA ASP A 284 -3.07 -7.31 26.14
C ASP A 284 -2.00 -7.99 26.99
N SER A 285 -2.35 -8.37 28.21
CA SER A 285 -1.42 -8.97 29.16
C SER A 285 -0.86 -10.31 28.63
N PRO A 286 0.47 -10.52 28.67
CA PRO A 286 1.08 -11.79 28.29
C PRO A 286 0.84 -12.90 29.34
N ALA A 287 0.10 -12.63 30.42
CA ALA A 287 -0.18 -13.60 31.49
C ALA A 287 -0.88 -14.89 31.00
N VAL A 288 -1.56 -14.84 29.86
CA VAL A 288 -2.22 -16.00 29.23
C VAL A 288 -1.25 -16.90 28.45
N LEU A 289 0.00 -16.47 28.27
CA LEU A 289 1.05 -17.20 27.56
C LEU A 289 1.98 -17.88 28.56
N GLU A 290 2.27 -19.15 28.34
CA GLU A 290 3.17 -19.97 29.15
C GLU A 290 4.41 -20.39 28.36
N THR A 291 5.48 -20.78 29.06
CA THR A 291 6.71 -21.34 28.46
C THR A 291 7.23 -20.53 27.26
N MET A 292 7.25 -19.21 27.38
CA MET A 292 7.70 -18.29 26.34
C MET A 292 9.20 -18.43 26.10
N ALA A 293 9.57 -18.62 24.84
CA ALA A 293 10.95 -18.71 24.39
C ALA A 293 11.15 -18.05 23.03
N TRP A 294 12.34 -17.50 22.78
CA TRP A 294 12.66 -16.84 21.51
C TRP A 294 14.10 -17.04 21.07
N ARG A 295 14.36 -16.80 19.78
CA ARG A 295 15.70 -16.70 19.18
C ARG A 295 15.68 -15.68 18.07
N LEU A 296 16.75 -14.91 17.99
CA LEU A 296 17.05 -14.00 16.89
C LEU A 296 18.43 -14.40 16.35
N ALA A 297 18.46 -14.93 15.12
CA ALA A 297 19.70 -15.33 14.46
C ALA A 297 19.55 -15.16 12.95
N ASP A 298 20.60 -14.68 12.28
CA ASP A 298 20.66 -14.57 10.82
C ASP A 298 19.47 -13.79 10.19
N GLY A 299 18.98 -12.77 10.89
CA GLY A 299 17.82 -11.97 10.45
C GLY A 299 16.45 -12.66 10.58
N VAL A 300 16.39 -13.77 11.30
CA VAL A 300 15.16 -14.57 11.52
C VAL A 300 14.71 -14.47 12.97
N ILE A 301 13.46 -14.03 13.17
CA ILE A 301 12.79 -14.10 14.48
C ILE A 301 12.14 -15.48 14.63
N GLN A 302 12.44 -16.16 15.73
CA GLN A 302 11.80 -17.39 16.15
C GLN A 302 11.18 -17.22 17.53
N CYS A 303 9.92 -17.59 17.67
CA CYS A 303 9.21 -17.56 18.94
C CYS A 303 8.45 -18.85 19.20
N SER A 304 8.39 -19.23 20.47
CA SER A 304 7.54 -20.29 20.95
C SER A 304 6.84 -19.87 22.24
N PHE A 305 5.58 -20.24 22.36
CA PHE A 305 4.83 -20.12 23.61
C PHE A 305 3.72 -21.16 23.65
N ARG A 306 3.23 -21.44 24.84
CA ARG A 306 2.12 -22.35 25.09
C ARG A 306 0.89 -21.57 25.53
N ARG A 307 -0.28 -21.95 25.01
CA ARG A 307 -1.57 -21.34 25.35
C ARG A 307 -2.61 -22.43 25.57
N ASN A 308 -3.46 -22.29 26.58
CA ASN A 308 -4.59 -23.19 26.76
C ASN A 308 -5.56 -23.10 25.57
N ILE A 309 -6.25 -24.20 25.24
CA ILE A 309 -7.17 -24.26 24.09
C ILE A 309 -8.28 -23.22 24.25
N SER A 310 -8.91 -23.21 25.44
CA SER A 310 -9.93 -22.22 25.81
C SER A 310 -9.48 -21.38 27.00
N LEU A 311 -9.89 -20.11 27.01
CA LEU A 311 -9.60 -19.13 28.06
C LEU A 311 -10.91 -18.58 28.63
N PRO A 312 -11.49 -19.22 29.65
CA PRO A 312 -12.78 -18.81 30.23
C PRO A 312 -12.72 -17.37 30.75
N GLY A 313 -13.72 -16.56 30.40
CA GLY A 313 -13.80 -15.15 30.79
C GLY A 313 -12.90 -14.21 30.00
N SER A 314 -12.12 -14.72 29.04
CA SER A 314 -11.39 -13.91 28.07
C SER A 314 -12.23 -13.69 26.81
N LYS A 315 -11.99 -12.57 26.10
CA LYS A 315 -12.59 -12.33 24.77
C LYS A 315 -11.79 -13.01 23.65
N ARG A 316 -10.83 -13.89 23.98
CA ARG A 316 -9.88 -14.51 23.04
C ARG A 316 -10.55 -15.64 22.29
N PHE A 317 -10.04 -15.94 21.10
CA PHE A 317 -10.62 -16.99 20.26
C PHE A 317 -10.19 -18.37 20.78
N ASP A 318 -11.12 -19.30 20.90
CA ASP A 318 -10.79 -20.66 21.33
C ASP A 318 -10.07 -21.41 20.20
N LEU A 319 -8.99 -22.14 20.50
CA LEU A 319 -8.17 -22.76 19.46
C LEU A 319 -8.83 -24.00 18.80
N ASP A 320 -9.92 -24.52 19.38
CA ASP A 320 -10.68 -25.67 18.87
C ASP A 320 -11.80 -25.29 17.89
N GLN A 321 -11.85 -24.03 17.47
CA GLN A 321 -12.77 -23.55 16.44
C GLN A 321 -12.05 -23.35 15.09
N LYS A 322 -12.84 -23.18 14.02
CA LYS A 322 -12.32 -23.01 12.66
C LYS A 322 -12.12 -21.54 12.29
N TYR A 323 -10.89 -21.17 11.95
CA TYR A 323 -10.52 -19.80 11.55
C TYR A 323 -9.71 -19.75 10.26
N TYR A 324 -9.78 -18.63 9.57
CA TYR A 324 -8.72 -18.24 8.64
C TYR A 324 -7.48 -17.85 9.45
N ILE A 325 -6.32 -18.25 8.99
CA ILE A 325 -5.06 -17.99 9.69
C ILE A 325 -4.22 -17.05 8.83
N PHE A 326 -3.80 -15.96 9.44
CA PHE A 326 -3.01 -14.90 8.82
C PHE A 326 -1.61 -14.96 9.40
N LEU A 327 -0.58 -14.81 8.57
CA LEU A 327 0.79 -14.59 9.02
C LEU A 327 1.29 -13.28 8.40
N ALA A 328 1.94 -12.44 9.20
CA ALA A 328 2.50 -11.18 8.76
C ALA A 328 3.82 -10.89 9.46
N ASP A 329 4.68 -10.15 8.77
CA ASP A 329 5.96 -9.66 9.27
C ASP A 329 6.12 -8.20 8.88
N GLY A 330 6.89 -7.45 9.66
CA GLY A 330 7.12 -6.04 9.37
C GLY A 330 8.18 -5.41 10.25
N VAL A 331 8.47 -4.15 9.98
CA VAL A 331 9.53 -3.42 10.68
C VAL A 331 9.04 -2.80 11.98
N THR A 332 9.93 -2.70 12.96
CA THR A 332 9.76 -1.93 14.19
C THR A 332 10.73 -0.74 14.16
N ASN A 333 10.28 0.43 14.60
CA ASN A 333 11.15 1.60 14.77
C ASN A 333 10.74 2.37 16.03
N ASN A 334 11.70 2.65 16.92
CA ASN A 334 11.46 3.35 18.19
C ASN A 334 10.31 2.77 19.05
N GLY A 335 10.18 1.43 19.10
CA GLY A 335 9.08 0.73 19.80
C GLY A 335 7.74 0.74 19.06
N GLN A 336 7.70 1.23 17.81
CA GLN A 336 6.50 1.25 16.97
C GLN A 336 6.55 0.19 15.87
N ILE A 337 5.59 -0.74 15.91
CA ILE A 337 5.26 -1.63 14.78
C ILE A 337 4.72 -0.80 13.62
N HIS A 338 5.29 -1.00 12.43
CA HIS A 338 4.79 -0.42 11.20
C HIS A 338 3.94 -1.44 10.42
N LYS A 339 3.15 -0.92 9.49
CA LYS A 339 2.38 -1.76 8.58
C LYS A 339 3.33 -2.66 7.79
N HIS A 340 3.03 -3.96 7.74
CA HIS A 340 3.69 -4.93 6.88
C HIS A 340 3.74 -4.43 5.41
N SER A 341 4.87 -4.64 4.74
CA SER A 341 5.11 -4.17 3.36
C SER A 341 4.40 -5.05 2.32
N GLN A 342 4.43 -6.37 2.54
CA GLN A 342 3.74 -7.36 1.73
C GLN A 342 2.32 -7.61 2.27
N GLN A 343 1.40 -8.12 1.45
CA GLN A 343 0.11 -8.59 1.96
C GLN A 343 0.34 -9.79 2.89
N PRO A 344 -0.42 -9.95 4.01
CA PRO A 344 -0.28 -11.10 4.88
C PRO A 344 -0.52 -12.40 4.12
N LEU A 345 0.15 -13.46 4.55
CA LEU A 345 -0.11 -14.81 4.06
C LEU A 345 -1.41 -15.31 4.71
N ILE A 346 -2.43 -15.65 3.91
CA ILE A 346 -3.75 -16.04 4.42
C ILE A 346 -4.09 -17.44 3.91
N THR A 347 -4.68 -18.29 4.76
CA THR A 347 -5.20 -19.61 4.35
C THR A 347 -6.41 -19.47 3.41
N SER A 348 -6.57 -20.40 2.48
CA SER A 348 -7.69 -20.40 1.53
C SER A 348 -9.03 -20.78 2.17
N GLU A 349 -8.98 -21.58 3.24
CA GLU A 349 -10.14 -22.05 4.00
C GLU A 349 -9.90 -21.91 5.51
N LYS A 350 -10.97 -22.16 6.28
CA LYS A 350 -10.91 -22.14 7.75
C LYS A 350 -10.40 -23.47 8.29
N HIS A 351 -9.50 -23.43 9.26
CA HIS A 351 -8.92 -24.60 9.90
C HIS A 351 -9.10 -24.56 11.42
N ASP A 352 -9.36 -25.74 11.99
CA ASP A 352 -9.22 -26.00 13.42
C ASP A 352 -7.82 -26.58 13.64
N VAL A 353 -6.98 -25.85 14.36
CA VAL A 353 -5.56 -26.17 14.56
C VAL A 353 -5.35 -27.27 15.60
N THR A 354 -6.40 -27.66 16.34
CA THR A 354 -6.37 -28.73 17.35
C THR A 354 -6.93 -30.06 16.86
N ALA A 355 -7.52 -30.06 15.66
CA ALA A 355 -7.99 -31.27 14.97
C ALA A 355 -6.83 -32.08 14.37
N HIS A 356 -7.09 -32.82 13.30
CA HIS A 356 -6.08 -33.62 12.61
C HIS A 356 -4.95 -32.72 12.07
N PRO A 357 -3.68 -32.97 12.44
CA PRO A 357 -2.54 -32.22 11.94
C PRO A 357 -2.49 -32.20 10.41
N LYS A 358 -2.21 -31.04 9.82
CA LYS A 358 -2.03 -30.86 8.38
C LYS A 358 -0.79 -30.03 8.11
N ASN A 359 -0.22 -30.18 6.92
CA ASN A 359 0.81 -29.29 6.40
C ASN A 359 0.22 -28.51 5.23
N ILE A 360 -0.02 -27.22 5.42
CA ILE A 360 -0.70 -26.35 4.44
C ILE A 360 0.16 -25.13 4.08
N GLY A 361 -0.19 -24.49 2.97
CA GLY A 361 0.34 -23.18 2.59
C GLY A 361 -0.65 -22.05 2.83
N GLY A 362 -0.32 -20.87 2.34
CA GLY A 362 -1.24 -19.74 2.22
C GLY A 362 -0.97 -18.94 0.95
N SER A 363 -1.80 -17.94 0.71
CA SER A 363 -1.63 -17.00 -0.41
C SER A 363 -1.49 -15.58 0.11
N ARG A 364 -0.55 -14.82 -0.44
CA ARG A 364 -0.45 -13.36 -0.25
C ARG A 364 -1.33 -12.59 -1.24
N SER A 365 -1.84 -13.24 -2.28
CA SER A 365 -2.61 -12.61 -3.35
C SER A 365 -4.08 -13.03 -3.30
N PRO A 366 -5.01 -12.14 -2.89
CA PRO A 366 -6.44 -12.42 -2.89
C PRO A 366 -6.97 -12.67 -4.31
N LEU A 367 -7.91 -13.61 -4.45
CA LEU A 367 -8.48 -14.01 -5.74
C LEU A 367 -9.01 -12.82 -6.56
N LEU A 368 -9.70 -11.87 -5.91
CA LEU A 368 -10.25 -10.68 -6.60
C LEU A 368 -9.17 -9.79 -7.20
N LEU A 369 -8.00 -9.67 -6.55
CA LEU A 369 -6.87 -8.88 -7.07
C LEU A 369 -6.14 -9.63 -8.18
N LYS A 370 -6.05 -10.97 -8.09
CA LYS A 370 -5.57 -11.81 -9.19
C LYS A 370 -6.42 -11.65 -10.45
N LEU A 371 -7.75 -11.72 -10.30
CA LEU A 371 -8.70 -11.52 -11.40
C LEU A 371 -8.62 -10.10 -11.98
N HIS A 372 -8.47 -9.08 -11.13
CA HIS A 372 -8.23 -7.70 -11.59
C HIS A 372 -7.01 -7.63 -12.51
N GLY A 373 -5.85 -8.13 -12.04
CA GLY A 373 -4.62 -8.13 -12.83
C GLY A 373 -4.77 -8.93 -14.14
N ALA A 374 -5.35 -10.12 -14.06
CA ALA A 374 -5.59 -10.98 -15.23
C ALA A 374 -6.47 -10.28 -16.29
N PHE A 375 -7.58 -9.67 -15.89
CA PHE A 375 -8.45 -8.94 -16.82
C PHE A 375 -7.76 -7.71 -17.42
N MET A 376 -6.94 -6.98 -16.65
CA MET A 376 -6.17 -5.85 -17.19
C MET A 376 -5.13 -6.31 -18.22
N PHE A 377 -4.42 -7.41 -17.96
CA PHE A 377 -3.48 -7.97 -18.93
C PHE A 377 -4.17 -8.48 -20.19
N VAL A 378 -5.27 -9.23 -20.07
CA VAL A 378 -6.03 -9.68 -21.25
C VAL A 378 -6.53 -8.48 -22.05
N ALA A 379 -7.15 -7.50 -21.39
CA ALA A 379 -7.71 -6.31 -22.04
C ALA A 379 -6.65 -5.51 -22.81
N TRP A 380 -5.52 -5.18 -22.18
CA TRP A 380 -4.57 -4.21 -22.73
C TRP A 380 -3.40 -4.87 -23.47
N MET A 381 -2.96 -6.06 -23.08
CA MET A 381 -1.89 -6.77 -23.79
C MET A 381 -2.37 -7.54 -25.01
N THR A 382 -3.65 -7.94 -25.04
CA THR A 382 -4.19 -8.72 -26.16
C THR A 382 -5.26 -7.95 -26.93
N THR A 383 -6.50 -7.86 -26.44
CA THR A 383 -7.62 -7.36 -27.24
C THR A 383 -7.42 -5.91 -27.66
N GLY A 384 -6.91 -5.06 -26.75
CA GLY A 384 -6.59 -3.66 -27.01
C GLY A 384 -5.48 -3.50 -28.04
N SER A 385 -4.35 -4.18 -27.83
CA SER A 385 -3.17 -4.05 -28.68
C SER A 385 -3.43 -4.60 -30.11
N ILE A 386 -4.07 -5.77 -30.22
CA ILE A 386 -4.44 -6.40 -31.50
C ILE A 386 -5.47 -5.53 -32.22
N GLY A 387 -6.50 -5.07 -31.53
CA GLY A 387 -7.57 -4.30 -32.16
C GLY A 387 -7.10 -2.94 -32.69
N VAL A 388 -6.14 -2.27 -32.04
CA VAL A 388 -5.51 -1.05 -32.57
C VAL A 388 -4.66 -1.37 -33.80
N LEU A 389 -3.85 -2.44 -33.74
CA LEU A 389 -2.99 -2.85 -34.85
C LEU A 389 -3.79 -3.23 -36.10
N VAL A 390 -4.92 -3.92 -35.93
CA VAL A 390 -5.87 -4.25 -37.02
C VAL A 390 -6.45 -2.97 -37.64
N ALA A 391 -6.94 -2.03 -36.83
CA ALA A 391 -7.52 -0.79 -37.34
C ALA A 391 -6.51 0.06 -38.12
N ARG A 392 -5.24 0.09 -37.69
CA ARG A 392 -4.20 0.90 -38.30
C ARG A 392 -3.66 0.30 -39.60
N PHE A 393 -3.32 -0.99 -39.63
CA PHE A 393 -2.54 -1.57 -40.73
C PHE A 393 -3.32 -2.50 -41.66
N PHE A 394 -4.47 -3.02 -41.25
CA PHE A 394 -5.22 -4.07 -41.95
C PHE A 394 -6.45 -3.57 -42.71
N LYS A 395 -6.77 -2.28 -42.61
CA LYS A 395 -7.81 -1.64 -43.43
C LYS A 395 -7.65 -1.92 -44.94
N PRO A 396 -6.47 -1.79 -45.58
CA PRO A 396 -6.30 -2.10 -47.00
C PRO A 396 -6.37 -3.61 -47.31
N VAL A 397 -5.97 -4.46 -46.36
CA VAL A 397 -5.85 -5.92 -46.55
C VAL A 397 -7.22 -6.60 -46.53
N TRP A 398 -8.11 -6.14 -45.67
CA TRP A 398 -9.43 -6.72 -45.43
C TRP A 398 -10.58 -5.76 -45.75
N SER A 399 -10.36 -4.81 -46.66
CA SER A 399 -11.40 -3.88 -47.14
C SER A 399 -12.51 -4.57 -47.94
N LYS A 400 -12.16 -5.67 -48.63
CA LYS A 400 -13.08 -6.45 -49.49
C LYS A 400 -13.59 -7.74 -48.82
N ALA A 401 -13.09 -8.07 -47.64
CA ALA A 401 -13.59 -9.18 -46.84
C ALA A 401 -14.67 -8.65 -45.92
N PHE A 402 -15.83 -9.30 -45.89
CA PHE A 402 -16.96 -8.87 -45.06
C PHE A 402 -17.19 -9.86 -43.92
N LEU A 403 -17.46 -9.32 -42.73
CA LEU A 403 -17.94 -10.05 -41.56
C LEU A 403 -19.20 -9.32 -41.08
N PHE A 404 -20.30 -10.04 -40.85
CA PHE A 404 -21.57 -9.46 -40.37
C PHE A 404 -22.00 -8.16 -41.13
N GLY A 405 -21.85 -8.14 -42.45
CA GLY A 405 -22.28 -7.03 -43.30
C GLY A 405 -21.35 -5.83 -43.41
N GLU A 406 -20.20 -5.81 -42.71
CA GLU A 406 -19.22 -4.72 -42.76
C GLU A 406 -17.81 -5.23 -43.08
N ALA A 407 -16.89 -4.34 -43.42
CA ALA A 407 -15.50 -4.71 -43.68
C ALA A 407 -14.88 -5.42 -42.46
N ALA A 408 -14.21 -6.55 -42.69
CA ALA A 408 -13.74 -7.46 -41.65
C ALA A 408 -12.78 -6.79 -40.66
N TRP A 409 -11.87 -5.92 -41.12
CA TRP A 409 -10.98 -5.17 -40.23
C TRP A 409 -11.74 -4.30 -39.22
N PHE A 410 -12.85 -3.70 -39.66
CA PHE A 410 -13.65 -2.79 -38.84
C PHE A 410 -14.43 -3.58 -37.79
N GLN A 411 -14.96 -4.74 -38.18
CA GLN A 411 -15.67 -5.62 -37.25
C GLN A 411 -14.75 -6.25 -36.22
N ILE A 412 -13.59 -6.74 -36.64
CA ILE A 412 -12.58 -7.30 -35.73
C ILE A 412 -12.13 -6.22 -34.74
N HIS A 413 -11.81 -5.01 -35.21
CA HIS A 413 -11.49 -3.89 -34.33
C HIS A 413 -12.62 -3.60 -33.34
N ARG A 414 -13.87 -3.49 -33.80
CA ARG A 414 -15.04 -3.21 -32.96
C ARG A 414 -15.23 -4.26 -31.87
N ILE A 415 -15.20 -5.55 -32.22
CA ILE A 415 -15.37 -6.66 -31.28
C ILE A 415 -14.25 -6.64 -30.24
N LEU A 416 -12.99 -6.49 -30.67
CA LEU A 416 -11.85 -6.45 -29.77
C LEU A 416 -11.88 -5.22 -28.84
N MET A 417 -12.26 -4.04 -29.34
CA MET A 417 -12.39 -2.84 -28.50
C MET A 417 -13.52 -2.96 -27.48
N LEU A 418 -14.67 -3.52 -27.87
CA LEU A 418 -15.77 -3.77 -26.93
C LEU A 418 -15.37 -4.77 -25.85
N CYS A 419 -14.60 -5.81 -26.22
CA CYS A 419 -14.04 -6.77 -25.27
C CYS A 419 -13.06 -6.07 -24.30
N THR A 420 -12.15 -5.23 -24.81
CA THR A 420 -11.24 -4.43 -23.98
C THR A 420 -11.98 -3.54 -22.99
N SER A 421 -13.00 -2.80 -23.44
CA SER A 421 -13.81 -1.95 -22.56
C SER A 421 -14.55 -2.78 -21.51
N GLY A 422 -15.18 -3.90 -21.90
CA GLY A 422 -15.88 -4.79 -20.98
C GLY A 422 -14.99 -5.39 -19.91
N LEU A 423 -13.83 -5.95 -20.30
CA LEU A 423 -12.84 -6.49 -19.36
C LEU A 423 -12.27 -5.40 -18.45
N THR A 424 -12.04 -4.19 -18.98
CA THR A 424 -11.59 -3.05 -18.17
C THR A 424 -12.64 -2.69 -17.13
N ILE A 425 -13.94 -2.63 -17.49
CA ILE A 425 -15.04 -2.35 -16.56
C ILE A 425 -15.09 -3.39 -15.44
N VAL A 426 -15.16 -4.67 -15.80
CA VAL A 426 -15.23 -5.75 -14.81
C VAL A 426 -13.99 -5.72 -13.91
N GLY A 427 -12.80 -5.70 -14.49
CA GLY A 427 -11.56 -5.71 -13.74
C GLY A 427 -11.39 -4.49 -12.83
N PHE A 428 -11.81 -3.30 -13.25
CA PHE A 428 -11.71 -2.08 -12.43
C PHE A 428 -12.57 -2.14 -11.18
N VAL A 429 -13.72 -2.81 -11.21
CA VAL A 429 -14.62 -2.91 -10.06
C VAL A 429 -14.07 -3.85 -8.97
N LEU A 430 -13.32 -4.90 -9.34
CA LEU A 430 -12.89 -5.95 -8.40
C LEU A 430 -12.08 -5.43 -7.20
N PRO A 431 -11.08 -4.52 -7.35
CA PRO A 431 -10.34 -3.98 -6.22
C PRO A 431 -11.18 -3.12 -5.25
N PHE A 432 -12.31 -2.57 -5.70
CA PHE A 432 -13.23 -1.80 -4.86
C PHE A 432 -14.26 -2.68 -4.14
N ILE A 433 -14.57 -3.86 -4.69
CA ILE A 433 -15.34 -4.93 -4.01
C ILE A 433 -14.46 -5.60 -2.95
N TYR A 434 -13.24 -5.99 -3.34
CA TYR A 434 -12.16 -6.13 -2.36
C TYR A 434 -11.96 -4.74 -1.69
N ARG A 435 -11.16 -4.47 -0.66
CA ARG A 435 -11.04 -3.16 0.02
C ARG A 435 -12.30 -2.44 0.56
N LYS A 436 -13.51 -2.51 -0.03
CA LYS A 436 -14.72 -1.74 0.31
C LYS A 436 -14.45 -0.23 0.41
N GLY A 437 -13.53 0.30 -0.40
CA GLY A 437 -13.11 1.70 -0.33
C GLY A 437 -11.80 2.01 -1.07
N TRP A 438 -11.37 3.28 -0.97
CA TRP A 438 -10.16 3.77 -1.63
C TRP A 438 -8.88 3.42 -0.87
N SER A 439 -7.83 3.00 -1.59
CA SER A 439 -6.54 2.65 -1.00
C SER A 439 -5.49 3.71 -1.29
N ARG A 440 -5.20 4.60 -0.34
CA ARG A 440 -4.09 5.58 -0.45
C ARG A 440 -2.72 4.90 -0.59
N ALA A 441 -2.56 3.71 0.00
CA ALA A 441 -1.35 2.90 -0.11
C ALA A 441 -1.10 2.32 -1.53
N ALA A 442 -2.07 2.40 -2.45
CA ALA A 442 -1.86 1.97 -3.84
C ALA A 442 -1.18 3.06 -4.70
N GLY A 443 -0.75 4.19 -4.10
CA GLY A 443 -0.03 5.25 -4.79
C GLY A 443 -0.82 5.84 -5.95
N TYR A 444 -0.14 6.06 -7.08
CA TYR A 444 -0.72 6.67 -8.29
C TYR A 444 -1.53 5.70 -9.17
N HIS A 445 -1.37 4.38 -8.97
CA HIS A 445 -2.04 3.35 -9.78
C HIS A 445 -3.57 3.55 -9.91
N PRO A 446 -4.34 3.69 -8.81
CA PRO A 446 -5.79 3.80 -8.92
C PRO A 446 -6.24 5.10 -9.61
N TYR A 447 -5.46 6.19 -9.52
CA TYR A 447 -5.77 7.44 -10.23
C TYR A 447 -5.60 7.27 -11.74
N LEU A 448 -4.49 6.66 -12.19
CA LEU A 448 -4.32 6.33 -13.61
C LEU A 448 -5.38 5.35 -14.08
N GLY A 449 -5.71 4.35 -13.26
CA GLY A 449 -6.79 3.40 -13.55
C GLY A 449 -8.15 4.08 -13.78
N CYS A 450 -8.51 5.09 -12.97
CA CYS A 450 -9.73 5.88 -13.17
C CYS A 450 -9.71 6.63 -14.50
N VAL A 451 -8.58 7.25 -14.87
CA VAL A 451 -8.47 7.96 -16.17
C VAL A 451 -8.60 6.97 -17.33
N VAL A 452 -7.92 5.83 -17.26
CA VAL A 452 -8.01 4.76 -18.26
C VAL A 452 -9.44 4.24 -18.39
N MET A 453 -10.14 4.04 -17.26
CA MET A 453 -11.54 3.63 -17.24
C MET A 453 -12.44 4.62 -17.98
N ILE A 454 -12.33 5.91 -17.64
CA ILE A 454 -13.13 6.97 -18.26
C ILE A 454 -12.88 7.01 -19.77
N LEU A 455 -11.61 6.95 -20.20
CA LEU A 455 -11.27 6.94 -21.61
C LEU A 455 -11.76 5.67 -22.33
N ALA A 456 -11.69 4.51 -21.69
CA ALA A 456 -12.13 3.22 -22.24
C ALA A 456 -13.66 3.16 -22.44
N ILE A 457 -14.45 3.86 -21.62
CA ILE A 457 -15.90 4.02 -21.80
C ILE A 457 -16.20 5.10 -22.85
N LEU A 458 -15.44 6.19 -22.83
CA LEU A 458 -15.62 7.29 -23.78
C LEU A 458 -15.35 6.84 -25.23
N GLN A 459 -14.42 5.91 -25.46
CA GLN A 459 -14.10 5.39 -26.79
C GLN A 459 -15.32 4.81 -27.54
N PRO A 460 -16.03 3.79 -27.03
CA PRO A 460 -17.27 3.30 -27.64
C PRO A 460 -18.34 4.38 -27.80
N PHE A 461 -18.48 5.27 -26.80
CA PHE A 461 -19.47 6.36 -26.87
C PHE A 461 -19.18 7.30 -28.03
N LEU A 462 -17.94 7.75 -28.20
CA LEU A 462 -17.51 8.55 -29.35
C LEU A 462 -17.77 7.81 -30.66
N ALA A 463 -17.52 6.50 -30.70
CA ALA A 463 -17.74 5.67 -31.89
C ALA A 463 -19.23 5.55 -32.29
N LEU A 464 -20.19 5.70 -31.37
CA LEU A 464 -21.62 5.75 -31.70
C LEU A 464 -21.99 7.00 -32.50
N PHE A 465 -21.32 8.13 -32.23
CA PHE A 465 -21.54 9.40 -32.95
C PHE A 465 -20.66 9.54 -34.20
N ARG A 466 -20.10 8.43 -34.71
CA ARG A 466 -19.25 8.40 -35.90
C ARG A 466 -20.01 8.96 -37.12
N PRO A 467 -19.64 10.12 -37.68
CA PRO A 467 -20.33 10.70 -38.83
C PRO A 467 -20.16 9.85 -40.09
N PRO A 468 -21.04 9.96 -41.11
CA PRO A 468 -20.84 9.35 -42.43
C PRO A 468 -19.50 9.74 -43.06
N SER A 469 -19.00 8.92 -43.99
CA SER A 469 -17.68 9.13 -44.64
C SER A 469 -17.54 10.46 -45.37
N HIS A 470 -18.66 11.05 -45.83
CA HIS A 470 -18.68 12.28 -46.61
C HIS A 470 -19.04 13.54 -45.78
N ASP A 471 -19.25 13.41 -44.47
CA ASP A 471 -19.57 14.55 -43.58
C ASP A 471 -18.31 15.38 -43.28
N SER A 472 -18.42 16.72 -43.33
CA SER A 472 -17.32 17.65 -43.08
C SER A 472 -16.74 17.55 -41.66
N ARG A 473 -17.50 17.06 -40.69
CA ARG A 473 -17.05 16.87 -39.29
C ARG A 473 -16.29 15.56 -39.08
N ARG A 474 -16.16 14.72 -40.11
CA ARG A 474 -15.53 13.40 -39.99
C ARG A 474 -14.07 13.46 -39.56
N TRP A 475 -13.34 14.52 -39.93
CA TRP A 475 -11.95 14.70 -39.52
C TRP A 475 -11.81 14.93 -38.01
N ILE A 476 -12.75 15.68 -37.40
CA ILE A 476 -12.78 15.93 -35.95
C ILE A 476 -12.91 14.59 -35.23
N PHE A 477 -13.90 13.78 -35.62
CA PHE A 477 -14.09 12.43 -35.08
C PHE A 477 -12.83 11.58 -35.22
N ASN A 478 -12.20 11.56 -36.41
CA ASN A 478 -11.02 10.73 -36.64
C ASN A 478 -9.87 11.11 -35.70
N TRP A 479 -9.59 12.42 -35.53
CA TRP A 479 -8.54 12.90 -34.64
C TRP A 479 -8.86 12.69 -33.16
N THR A 480 -10.10 12.97 -32.74
CA THR A 480 -10.49 12.79 -31.34
C THR A 480 -10.48 11.32 -30.97
N HIS A 481 -11.09 10.44 -31.76
CA HIS A 481 -11.11 9.00 -31.52
C HIS A 481 -9.69 8.40 -31.50
N TRP A 482 -8.86 8.75 -32.49
CA TRP A 482 -7.46 8.31 -32.54
C TRP A 482 -6.64 8.82 -31.35
N GLY A 483 -6.71 10.11 -31.05
CA GLY A 483 -5.91 10.74 -30.00
C GLY A 483 -6.28 10.23 -28.62
N THR A 484 -7.59 10.19 -28.32
CA THR A 484 -8.09 9.68 -27.02
C THR A 484 -7.85 8.18 -26.86
N GLY A 485 -7.95 7.38 -27.93
CA GLY A 485 -7.63 5.95 -27.89
C GLY A 485 -6.14 5.69 -27.66
N THR A 486 -5.27 6.50 -28.28
CA THR A 486 -3.82 6.41 -28.09
C THR A 486 -3.43 6.82 -26.67
N ALA A 487 -4.03 7.89 -26.13
CA ALA A 487 -3.82 8.32 -24.75
C ALA A 487 -4.23 7.22 -23.75
N ALA A 488 -5.39 6.59 -23.96
CA ALA A 488 -5.85 5.47 -23.13
C ALA A 488 -4.84 4.32 -23.11
N ARG A 489 -4.28 3.95 -24.27
CA ARG A 489 -3.26 2.89 -24.39
C ARG A 489 -1.99 3.22 -23.62
N ILE A 490 -1.46 4.43 -23.76
CA ILE A 490 -0.23 4.87 -23.06
C ILE A 490 -0.45 4.85 -21.54
N LEU A 491 -1.56 5.40 -21.08
CA LEU A 491 -1.90 5.44 -19.66
C LEU A 491 -2.16 4.03 -19.10
N ALA A 492 -2.74 3.13 -19.88
CA ALA A 492 -2.95 1.74 -19.46
C ALA A 492 -1.62 1.00 -19.26
N VAL A 493 -0.64 1.20 -20.13
CA VAL A 493 0.71 0.63 -19.94
C VAL A 493 1.35 1.17 -18.66
N ALA A 494 1.30 2.49 -18.43
CA ALA A 494 1.81 3.09 -17.19
C ALA A 494 1.09 2.56 -15.94
N ALA A 495 -0.24 2.42 -16.01
CA ALA A 495 -1.04 1.85 -14.93
C ALA A 495 -0.68 0.39 -14.64
N MET A 496 -0.40 -0.43 -15.67
CA MET A 496 0.05 -1.81 -15.50
C MET A 496 1.43 -1.89 -14.83
N PHE A 497 2.39 -1.05 -15.22
CA PHE A 497 3.70 -0.97 -14.55
C PHE A 497 3.54 -0.72 -13.04
N LEU A 498 2.76 0.29 -12.66
CA LEU A 498 2.49 0.59 -11.25
C LEU A 498 1.70 -0.53 -10.56
N GLY A 499 0.78 -1.18 -11.27
CA GLY A 499 -0.08 -2.22 -10.72
C GLY A 499 0.67 -3.52 -10.37
N MET A 500 1.64 -3.92 -11.20
CA MET A 500 2.47 -5.12 -10.96
C MET A 500 3.41 -5.00 -9.77
N ASP A 501 3.69 -3.77 -9.33
CA ASP A 501 4.50 -3.50 -8.14
C ASP A 501 3.68 -3.40 -6.85
N LEU A 502 2.35 -3.46 -6.95
CA LEU A 502 1.51 -3.52 -5.77
C LEU A 502 1.57 -4.91 -5.10
N PRO A 503 1.58 -4.97 -3.76
CA PRO A 503 1.75 -6.21 -3.00
C PRO A 503 0.59 -7.21 -3.14
N GLY A 504 -0.49 -6.85 -3.83
CA GLY A 504 -1.68 -7.71 -3.97
C GLY A 504 -1.62 -8.75 -5.09
N LEU A 505 -0.59 -8.69 -5.94
CA LEU A 505 -0.37 -9.62 -7.06
C LEU A 505 0.90 -10.49 -6.88
N ASP A 506 1.76 -10.13 -5.92
CA ASP A 506 2.99 -10.84 -5.52
C ASP A 506 3.83 -11.41 -6.69
N LEU A 507 3.95 -10.63 -7.78
CA LEU A 507 4.69 -11.05 -8.96
C LEU A 507 6.20 -11.04 -8.69
N PRO A 508 6.94 -12.04 -9.20
CA PRO A 508 8.38 -12.16 -8.94
C PRO A 508 9.18 -11.02 -9.57
N SER A 509 9.96 -10.33 -8.75
CA SER A 509 10.94 -9.32 -9.16
C SER A 509 12.33 -9.97 -9.35
N PRO A 510 13.11 -9.61 -10.40
CA PRO A 510 12.86 -8.58 -11.40
C PRO A 510 12.14 -9.08 -12.67
N ALA A 511 11.79 -10.37 -12.74
CA ALA A 511 11.27 -11.02 -13.95
C ALA A 511 10.03 -10.33 -14.53
N LYS A 512 9.09 -9.89 -13.69
CA LYS A 512 7.88 -9.16 -14.12
C LYS A 512 8.19 -7.88 -14.90
N THR A 513 9.22 -7.13 -14.49
CA THR A 513 9.59 -5.85 -15.09
C THR A 513 10.21 -6.09 -16.46
N TYR A 514 11.12 -7.06 -16.58
CA TYR A 514 11.69 -7.44 -17.87
C TYR A 514 10.64 -7.99 -18.83
N ALA A 515 9.69 -8.79 -18.35
CA ALA A 515 8.58 -9.29 -19.16
C ALA A 515 7.71 -8.14 -19.71
N MET A 516 7.38 -7.14 -18.90
CA MET A 516 6.61 -5.97 -19.36
C MET A 516 7.40 -5.11 -20.34
N ILE A 517 8.69 -4.84 -20.07
CA ILE A 517 9.56 -4.10 -21.00
C ILE A 517 9.66 -4.85 -22.33
N GLY A 518 9.81 -6.18 -22.28
CA GLY A 518 9.81 -7.05 -23.46
C GLY A 518 8.52 -6.94 -24.26
N PHE A 519 7.36 -6.95 -23.60
CA PHE A 519 6.06 -6.74 -24.26
C PHE A 519 5.96 -5.36 -24.92
N VAL A 520 6.37 -4.30 -24.23
CA VAL A 520 6.36 -2.93 -24.79
C VAL A 520 7.27 -2.85 -26.01
N ALA A 521 8.49 -3.39 -25.93
CA ALA A 521 9.43 -3.43 -27.05
C ALA A 521 8.88 -4.26 -28.22
N TRP A 522 8.25 -5.41 -27.94
CA TRP A 522 7.57 -6.24 -28.93
C TRP A 522 6.47 -5.49 -29.68
N HIS A 523 5.62 -4.79 -28.94
CA HIS A 523 4.52 -4.00 -29.50
C HIS A 523 5.02 -2.84 -30.35
N VAL A 524 5.91 -2.00 -29.81
CA VAL A 524 6.49 -0.85 -30.52
C VAL A 524 7.29 -1.29 -31.73
N GLY A 525 8.10 -2.35 -31.60
CA GLY A 525 8.88 -2.91 -32.71
C GLY A 525 8.00 -3.41 -33.84
N THR A 526 6.86 -4.05 -33.53
CA THR A 526 5.89 -4.49 -34.54
C THR A 526 5.22 -3.30 -35.24
N GLU A 527 4.81 -2.25 -34.52
CA GLU A 527 4.26 -1.04 -35.14
C GLU A 527 5.28 -0.38 -36.07
N ILE A 528 6.54 -0.23 -35.64
CA ILE A 528 7.61 0.33 -36.46
C ILE A 528 7.85 -0.53 -37.71
N LEU A 529 7.90 -1.86 -37.58
CA LEU A 529 8.07 -2.77 -38.71
C LEU A 529 6.94 -2.61 -39.74
N LEU A 530 5.69 -2.54 -39.28
CA LEU A 530 4.53 -2.37 -40.15
C LEU A 530 4.48 -0.98 -40.78
N GLU A 531 4.92 0.08 -40.09
CA GLU A 531 5.05 1.43 -40.66
C GLU A 531 6.15 1.50 -41.73
N ILE A 532 7.33 0.92 -41.47
CA ILE A 532 8.41 0.86 -42.46
C ILE A 532 7.94 0.09 -43.70
N HIS A 533 7.24 -1.04 -43.51
CA HIS A 533 6.68 -1.81 -44.62
C HIS A 533 5.63 -1.01 -45.40
N ALA A 534 4.71 -0.32 -44.71
CA ALA A 534 3.70 0.51 -45.34
C ALA A 534 4.33 1.66 -46.14
N TYR A 535 5.32 2.36 -45.57
CA TYR A 535 6.06 3.42 -46.24
C TYR A 535 6.78 2.92 -47.49
N ARG A 536 7.48 1.78 -47.40
CA ARG A 536 8.16 1.16 -48.56
C ARG A 536 7.19 0.76 -49.66
N LEU A 537 6.03 0.22 -49.29
CA LEU A 537 4.98 -0.16 -50.23
C LEU A 537 4.44 1.08 -50.97
N THR A 538 4.09 2.14 -50.24
CA THR A 538 3.58 3.39 -50.82
C THR A 538 4.60 4.05 -51.73
N ARG A 539 5.87 4.14 -51.31
CA ARG A 539 6.94 4.73 -52.13
C ARG A 539 7.15 3.96 -53.43
N LYS A 540 7.11 2.63 -53.38
CA LYS A 540 7.22 1.81 -54.59
C LYS A 540 6.03 1.99 -55.53
N VAL A 541 4.81 2.04 -55.01
CA VAL A 541 3.61 2.31 -55.81
C VAL A 541 3.69 3.69 -56.47
N GLN A 542 4.16 4.71 -55.73
CA GLN A 542 4.38 6.05 -56.30
C GLN A 542 5.39 6.02 -57.46
N ILE A 543 6.54 5.34 -57.28
CA ILE A 543 7.54 5.21 -58.35
C ILE A 543 6.92 4.52 -59.58
N LEU A 544 6.19 3.42 -59.40
CA LEU A 544 5.51 2.71 -60.50
C LEU A 544 4.43 3.56 -61.19
N GLU A 545 3.72 4.41 -60.44
CA GLU A 545 2.71 5.33 -60.98
C GLU A 545 3.38 6.48 -61.75
N ASP A 546 4.47 7.04 -61.23
CA ASP A 546 5.27 8.07 -61.89
C ASP A 546 5.91 7.54 -63.19
N ASP A 547 6.50 6.33 -63.16
CA ASP A 547 7.01 5.64 -64.35
C ASP A 547 5.88 5.44 -65.37
N ARG A 548 4.68 5.06 -64.93
CA ARG A 548 3.50 4.90 -65.81
C ARG A 548 3.09 6.24 -66.44
N ILE A 549 3.06 7.32 -65.66
CA ILE A 549 2.70 8.65 -66.16
C ILE A 549 3.73 9.13 -67.18
N GLN A 550 5.03 8.94 -66.90
CA GLN A 550 6.11 9.32 -67.80
C GLN A 550 6.06 8.53 -69.11
N ILE A 551 5.79 7.22 -69.05
CA ILE A 551 5.58 6.37 -70.22
C ILE A 551 4.37 6.87 -71.03
N LEU A 552 3.21 7.11 -70.39
CA LEU A 552 2.02 7.63 -71.05
C LEU A 552 2.27 9.00 -71.71
N GLN A 553 3.00 9.89 -71.03
CA GLN A 553 3.38 11.20 -71.58
C GLN A 553 4.28 11.06 -72.81
N SER A 554 5.26 10.15 -72.77
CA SER A 554 6.14 9.88 -73.93
C SER A 554 5.37 9.34 -75.15
N PHE A 555 4.29 8.60 -74.92
CA PHE A 555 3.39 8.14 -75.99
C PHE A 555 2.48 9.26 -76.51
N THR A 556 1.93 10.13 -75.65
CA THR A 556 1.14 11.29 -76.12
C THR A 556 1.98 12.29 -76.94
N THR A 557 3.28 12.40 -76.68
CA THR A 557 4.20 13.17 -77.54
C THR A 557 4.53 12.48 -78.87
N ALA A 558 4.38 11.15 -78.94
CA ALA A 558 4.56 10.37 -80.16
C ALA A 558 3.25 10.22 -80.99
N GLU A 559 2.08 10.51 -80.40
CA GLU A 559 0.75 10.46 -81.03
C GLU A 559 0.46 11.59 -82.03
N ALA A 560 1.47 12.31 -82.52
CA ALA A 560 1.31 13.20 -83.66
C ALA A 560 1.19 12.46 -85.01
N GLU A 561 1.40 11.14 -85.07
CA GLU A 561 1.18 10.32 -86.28
C GLU A 561 0.41 9.02 -85.94
N VAL A 562 -0.82 8.91 -86.45
CA VAL A 562 -1.78 7.85 -86.09
C VAL A 562 -1.53 6.56 -86.89
N SER A 563 -1.40 5.41 -86.20
CA SER A 563 -1.53 4.06 -86.82
C SER A 563 -2.21 3.05 -85.88
N PRO A 564 -3.07 2.14 -86.38
CA PRO A 564 -3.86 1.19 -85.56
C PRO A 564 -3.03 0.20 -84.73
N PHE A 565 -1.74 0.04 -85.04
CA PHE A 565 -0.82 -0.87 -84.34
C PHE A 565 -0.52 -0.41 -82.90
N ILE A 566 -0.60 0.90 -82.63
CA ILE A 566 -0.28 1.51 -81.32
C ILE A 566 -1.36 1.17 -80.27
N LEU A 567 -2.63 1.06 -80.67
CA LEU A 567 -3.74 0.71 -79.77
C LEU A 567 -3.61 -0.70 -79.16
N LEU A 568 -2.99 -1.63 -79.90
CA LEU A 568 -2.70 -2.99 -79.44
C LEU A 568 -1.52 -3.02 -78.43
N HIS A 569 -0.57 -2.10 -78.58
CA HIS A 569 0.55 -1.92 -77.66
C HIS A 569 0.14 -1.22 -76.35
N ILE A 570 -0.78 -0.25 -76.40
CA ILE A 570 -1.38 0.37 -75.19
C ILE A 570 -2.06 -0.69 -74.32
N ARG A 571 -2.78 -1.64 -74.95
CA ARG A 571 -3.42 -2.78 -74.25
C ARG A 571 -2.40 -3.76 -73.64
N SER A 572 -1.21 -3.86 -74.23
CA SER A 572 -0.10 -4.69 -73.74
C SER A 572 0.61 -4.04 -72.54
N SER A 573 0.97 -2.76 -72.63
CA SER A 573 1.67 -2.05 -71.54
C SER A 573 0.80 -1.81 -70.31
N CYS A 574 -0.52 -1.60 -70.49
CA CYS A 574 -1.46 -1.56 -69.37
C CYS A 574 -1.65 -2.94 -68.71
N LYS A 575 -1.53 -4.04 -69.48
CA LYS A 575 -1.46 -5.41 -68.95
C LYS A 575 -0.18 -5.64 -68.13
N VAL A 576 0.97 -5.13 -68.60
CA VAL A 576 2.28 -5.27 -67.93
C VAL A 576 2.29 -4.60 -66.54
N ALA A 577 1.79 -3.36 -66.44
CA ALA A 577 1.65 -2.66 -65.15
C ALA A 577 0.70 -3.38 -64.18
N PHE A 578 -0.39 -3.96 -64.69
CA PHE A 578 -1.31 -4.78 -63.89
C PHE A 578 -0.65 -6.09 -63.43
N THR A 579 0.19 -6.72 -64.25
CA THR A 579 0.91 -7.95 -63.90
C THR A 579 2.04 -7.76 -62.89
N GLU A 580 2.64 -6.58 -62.76
CA GLU A 580 3.72 -6.36 -61.76
C GLU A 580 3.21 -5.81 -60.41
N ILE A 581 2.18 -4.96 -60.42
CA ILE A 581 1.64 -4.35 -59.19
C ILE A 581 0.84 -5.36 -58.35
N TYR A 582 0.07 -6.25 -58.97
CA TYR A 582 -0.80 -7.20 -58.27
C TYR A 582 -0.03 -8.24 -57.44
N PRO A 583 1.00 -8.92 -57.97
CA PRO A 583 1.81 -9.87 -57.21
C PRO A 583 2.54 -9.19 -56.04
N PHE A 584 3.00 -7.95 -56.24
CA PHE A 584 3.70 -7.18 -55.22
C PHE A 584 2.77 -6.75 -54.06
N LEU A 585 1.56 -6.26 -54.37
CA LEU A 585 0.54 -5.98 -53.36
C LEU A 585 0.09 -7.25 -52.63
N PHE A 586 -0.03 -8.38 -53.35
CA PHE A 586 -0.34 -9.67 -52.77
C PHE A 586 0.75 -10.13 -51.78
N GLN A 587 2.02 -10.01 -52.16
CA GLN A 587 3.16 -10.31 -51.29
C GLN A 587 3.20 -9.36 -50.08
N GLY A 588 2.88 -8.09 -50.26
CA GLY A 588 2.74 -7.11 -49.18
C GLY A 588 1.60 -7.43 -48.19
N HIS A 589 0.48 -7.96 -48.69
CA HIS A 589 -0.64 -8.44 -47.86
C HIS A 589 -0.29 -9.73 -47.11
N ALA A 590 0.41 -10.66 -47.77
CA ALA A 590 0.90 -11.89 -47.15
C ALA A 590 1.87 -11.58 -45.99
N PHE A 591 2.82 -10.67 -46.19
CA PHE A 591 3.73 -10.20 -45.14
C PHE A 591 2.97 -9.67 -43.93
N LYS A 592 1.99 -8.77 -44.13
CA LYS A 592 1.19 -8.22 -43.02
C LYS A 592 0.47 -9.33 -42.25
N LYS A 593 -0.14 -10.31 -42.93
CA LYS A 593 -0.81 -11.44 -42.27
C LYS A 593 0.15 -12.28 -41.42
N VAL A 594 1.34 -12.58 -41.92
CA VAL A 594 2.39 -13.29 -41.17
C VAL A 594 2.78 -12.50 -39.94
N VAL A 595 3.08 -11.20 -40.08
CA VAL A 595 3.43 -10.33 -38.95
C VAL A 595 2.32 -10.30 -37.91
N LEU A 596 1.04 -10.23 -38.31
CA LEU A 596 -0.09 -10.27 -37.37
C LEU A 596 -0.16 -11.58 -36.59
N VAL A 597 0.00 -12.72 -37.25
CA VAL A 597 -0.02 -14.04 -36.57
C VAL A 597 1.12 -14.11 -35.58
N THR A 598 2.34 -13.77 -36.00
CA THR A 598 3.51 -13.72 -35.11
C THR A 598 3.25 -12.78 -33.93
N TYR A 599 2.70 -11.59 -34.19
CA TYR A 599 2.34 -10.60 -33.18
C TYR A 599 1.38 -11.15 -32.12
N ILE A 600 0.32 -11.83 -32.57
CA ILE A 600 -0.67 -12.48 -31.69
C ILE A 600 0.01 -13.58 -30.86
N CYS A 601 0.84 -14.43 -31.47
CA CYS A 601 1.57 -15.47 -30.74
C CYS A 601 2.50 -14.87 -29.66
N GLY A 602 3.21 -13.79 -29.99
CA GLY A 602 4.04 -13.06 -29.03
C GLY A 602 3.21 -12.49 -27.87
N ASN A 603 2.07 -11.87 -28.15
CA ASN A 603 1.17 -11.36 -27.12
C ASN A 603 0.66 -12.47 -26.20
N LEU A 604 0.30 -13.63 -26.75
CA LEU A 604 -0.14 -14.79 -25.96
C LEU A 604 0.99 -15.36 -25.11
N ALA A 605 2.23 -15.37 -25.60
CA ALA A 605 3.39 -15.80 -24.81
C ALA A 605 3.62 -14.88 -23.61
N PHE A 606 3.63 -13.55 -23.82
CA PHE A 606 3.74 -12.60 -22.71
C PHE A 606 2.56 -12.70 -21.73
N LEU A 607 1.33 -12.83 -22.25
CA LEU A 607 0.15 -13.03 -21.40
C LEU A 607 0.28 -14.31 -20.57
N PHE A 608 0.74 -15.41 -21.15
CA PHE A 608 0.92 -16.67 -20.44
C PHE A 608 1.94 -16.55 -19.30
N ILE A 609 3.04 -15.81 -19.50
CA ILE A 609 4.02 -15.52 -18.44
C ILE A 609 3.33 -14.84 -17.26
N PHE A 610 2.54 -13.79 -17.51
CA PHE A 610 1.85 -13.07 -16.43
C PHE A 610 0.76 -13.91 -15.76
N LEU A 611 -0.09 -14.59 -16.52
CA LEU A 611 -1.17 -15.42 -15.95
C LEU A 611 -0.63 -16.61 -15.15
N SER A 612 0.48 -17.21 -15.60
CA SER A 612 1.14 -18.29 -14.85
C SER A 612 1.71 -17.78 -13.54
N ALA A 613 2.36 -16.61 -13.55
CA ALA A 613 2.87 -15.98 -12.33
C ALA A 613 1.74 -15.63 -11.35
N ILE A 614 0.62 -15.09 -11.84
CA ILE A 614 -0.59 -14.81 -11.02
C ILE A 614 -1.19 -16.09 -10.43
N SER A 615 -1.11 -17.21 -11.14
CA SER A 615 -1.66 -18.47 -10.66
C SER A 615 -0.80 -19.11 -9.57
N GLN A 616 0.52 -18.94 -9.64
CA GLN A 616 1.48 -19.56 -8.72
C GLN A 616 1.55 -18.87 -7.36
N HIS A 617 1.34 -17.55 -7.32
CA HIS A 617 1.38 -16.70 -6.12
C HIS A 617 0.01 -16.09 -5.89
#